data_AF-M5RMC1-F1
#
_entry.id   AF-M5RMC1-F1
#
_cell.length_a   1.000
_cell.length_b   1.000
_cell.length_c   1.000
_cell.angle_alpha   90.00
_cell.angle_beta   90.00
_cell.angle_gamma   90.00
#
_symmetry.space_group_name_H-M   'P 1'
#
loop_
_entity.id
_entity.type
_entity.pdbx_description
1 polymer ?
#
loop_
_entity_poly.entity_id
_entity_poly.type
_entity_poly.pdbx_seq_one_letter_code
_entity_poly.pdbx_strand_id
1 'polypeptide(L)'
;MRTKHRGDWKYGRIDVRAKLPVGAGIWSAIWMLPTNDAYGGWAASGEIDIMEMKGQEPDEVLGTLHYGDVWPRNAYSGDKYKLPNGSFADDFHTFSVVWKEGQIDWLIDGKKYQTQTKWSSTGGEFPAPFDQEFHLLLNVAVGGNFLGPPNDSTPFPAKMLVDYVRVYQ
;
A
#
# COMPACT_ATOMS: atom_id res chain seq x y z
N MET A 1 -4.81 8.18 -8.69
CA MET A 1 -3.73 8.71 -9.56
C MET A 1 -2.60 7.68 -9.63
N ARG A 2 -1.78 7.69 -10.68
CA ARG A 2 -0.66 6.76 -10.84
C ARG A 2 0.53 7.38 -11.59
N THR A 3 1.72 6.83 -11.36
CA THR A 3 3.00 7.33 -11.93
C THR A 3 3.58 6.49 -13.07
N LYS A 4 2.90 5.41 -13.49
CA LYS A 4 3.35 4.50 -14.56
C LYS A 4 3.97 5.23 -15.76
N HIS A 5 5.23 4.92 -16.08
CA HIS A 5 6.05 5.54 -17.14
C HIS A 5 6.36 7.03 -16.95
N ARG A 6 6.29 7.52 -15.72
CA ARG A 6 6.65 8.90 -15.31
C ARG A 6 7.55 8.91 -14.09
N GLY A 7 7.44 7.90 -13.25
CA GLY A 7 8.30 7.62 -12.10
C GLY A 7 8.07 6.17 -11.70
N ASP A 8 9.05 5.34 -12.02
CA ASP A 8 9.02 3.91 -11.79
C ASP A 8 10.35 3.56 -11.09
N TRP A 9 10.30 2.77 -10.03
CA TRP A 9 11.48 2.51 -9.19
C TRP A 9 11.61 1.03 -8.91
N LYS A 10 12.86 0.57 -8.85
CA LYS A 10 13.23 -0.71 -8.26
C LYS A 10 14.10 -0.43 -7.04
N TYR A 11 13.67 -0.97 -5.90
CA TYR A 11 14.31 -0.75 -4.60
C TYR A 11 14.36 0.74 -4.21
N GLY A 12 14.83 0.99 -2.99
CA GLY A 12 14.94 2.31 -2.39
C GLY A 12 13.94 2.50 -1.24
N ARG A 13 13.79 3.76 -0.82
CA ARG A 13 12.82 4.15 0.20
C ARG A 13 11.78 5.07 -0.42
N ILE A 14 10.51 4.79 -0.15
CA ILE A 14 9.40 5.64 -0.54
C ILE A 14 8.74 6.17 0.74
N ASP A 15 8.66 7.49 0.86
CA ASP A 15 7.94 8.18 1.93
C ASP A 15 6.76 8.95 1.33
N VAL A 16 5.57 8.74 1.88
CA VAL A 16 4.38 9.53 1.57
C VAL A 16 3.84 10.14 2.85
N ARG A 17 3.85 11.48 2.93
CA ARG A 17 3.27 12.20 4.07
C ARG A 17 1.84 12.60 3.74
N ALA A 18 0.89 12.00 4.45
CA ALA A 18 -0.52 12.19 4.17
C ALA A 18 -1.40 12.22 5.43
N LYS A 19 -2.58 12.83 5.30
CA LYS A 19 -3.68 12.79 6.28
C LYS A 19 -4.89 12.15 5.62
N LEU A 20 -5.49 11.17 6.29
CA LEU A 20 -6.44 10.25 5.69
C LEU A 20 -7.90 10.60 6.01
N PRO A 21 -8.86 10.31 5.11
CA PRO A 21 -10.28 10.51 5.39
C PRO A 21 -10.87 9.36 6.19
N VAL A 22 -11.92 9.65 6.97
CA VAL A 22 -12.70 8.65 7.74
C VAL A 22 -14.07 8.42 7.12
N GLY A 23 -14.76 7.38 7.58
CA GLY A 23 -16.15 7.08 7.21
C GLY A 23 -16.34 5.64 6.77
N ALA A 24 -17.52 5.10 7.06
CA ALA A 24 -17.89 3.77 6.57
C ALA A 24 -17.79 3.72 5.04
N GLY A 25 -17.16 2.66 4.52
CA GLY A 25 -16.98 2.45 3.08
C GLY A 25 -15.95 3.37 2.42
N ILE A 26 -15.22 4.21 3.15
CA ILE A 26 -14.10 4.97 2.60
C ILE A 26 -12.82 4.14 2.69
N TRP A 27 -12.10 3.97 1.58
CA TRP A 27 -10.88 3.18 1.50
C TRP A 27 -9.75 4.02 0.90
N SER A 28 -8.82 4.51 1.72
CA SER A 28 -7.62 5.19 1.22
C SER A 28 -6.49 4.20 1.03
N ALA A 29 -5.78 4.30 -0.10
CA ALA A 29 -4.64 3.46 -0.42
C ALA A 29 -3.47 4.28 -0.99
N ILE A 30 -2.27 3.94 -0.52
CA ILE A 30 -0.96 4.33 -1.04
C ILE A 30 -0.24 3.03 -1.36
N TRP A 31 -0.01 2.76 -2.64
CA TRP A 31 0.38 1.43 -3.08
C TRP A 31 1.18 1.49 -4.37
N MET A 32 1.72 0.35 -4.77
CA MET A 32 2.58 0.21 -5.94
C MET A 32 2.22 -1.04 -6.73
N LEU A 33 2.24 -0.90 -8.06
CA LEU A 33 2.10 -2.00 -9.00
C LEU A 33 3.32 -2.08 -9.92
N PRO A 34 3.64 -3.27 -10.47
CA PRO A 34 4.71 -3.41 -11.43
C PRO A 34 4.42 -2.55 -12.67
N THR A 35 5.46 -1.95 -13.24
CA THR A 35 5.34 -1.24 -14.51
C THR A 35 5.06 -2.20 -15.65
N ASN A 36 5.70 -3.37 -15.60
CA ASN A 36 5.57 -4.46 -16.58
C ASN A 36 5.20 -5.77 -15.87
N ASP A 37 4.30 -6.55 -16.47
CA ASP A 37 3.84 -7.84 -15.95
C ASP A 37 4.87 -8.95 -16.25
N ALA A 38 6.09 -8.82 -15.72
CA ALA A 38 7.23 -9.67 -16.04
C ALA A 38 7.01 -11.16 -15.70
N TYR A 39 6.15 -11.45 -14.73
CA TYR A 39 5.91 -12.79 -14.18
C TYR A 39 4.48 -13.28 -14.43
N GLY A 40 3.73 -12.59 -15.29
CA GLY A 40 2.30 -12.83 -15.53
C GLY A 40 1.41 -11.75 -14.91
N GLY A 41 0.10 -11.88 -15.10
CA GLY A 41 -0.86 -10.90 -14.58
C GLY A 41 -0.86 -10.82 -13.04
N TRP A 42 -1.66 -9.90 -12.51
CA TRP A 42 -1.82 -9.79 -11.07
C TRP A 42 -2.31 -11.10 -10.42
N ALA A 43 -1.74 -11.59 -9.31
CA ALA A 43 -0.68 -10.98 -8.48
C ALA A 43 0.71 -11.59 -8.74
N ALA A 44 0.89 -12.39 -9.79
CA ALA A 44 2.16 -13.05 -10.09
C ALA A 44 3.31 -12.04 -10.29
N SER A 45 3.01 -10.85 -10.80
CA SER A 45 3.97 -9.72 -10.92
C SER A 45 4.00 -8.77 -9.73
N GLY A 46 3.26 -9.06 -8.66
CA GLY A 46 3.36 -8.37 -7.37
C GLY A 46 2.46 -7.14 -7.19
N GLU A 47 2.26 -6.78 -5.93
CA GLU A 47 1.68 -5.53 -5.44
C GLU A 47 2.33 -5.19 -4.10
N ILE A 48 2.66 -3.92 -3.86
CA ILE A 48 3.17 -3.43 -2.58
C ILE A 48 2.23 -2.35 -2.05
N ASP A 49 1.44 -2.68 -1.05
CA ASP A 49 0.59 -1.73 -0.34
C ASP A 49 1.40 -1.08 0.78
N ILE A 50 1.82 0.17 0.56
CA ILE A 50 2.55 0.96 1.56
C ILE A 50 1.62 1.30 2.72
N MET A 51 0.36 1.63 2.41
CA MET A 51 -0.69 1.87 3.39
C MET A 51 -2.05 1.65 2.76
N GLU A 52 -2.88 0.88 3.46
CA GLU A 52 -4.33 0.88 3.29
C GLU A 52 -5.01 1.26 4.60
N MET A 53 -6.08 2.04 4.53
CA MET A 53 -6.90 2.36 5.69
C MET A 53 -8.38 2.12 5.37
N LYS A 54 -9.06 1.48 6.32
CA LYS A 54 -10.52 1.43 6.33
C LYS A 54 -11.04 2.65 7.10
N GLY A 55 -11.86 3.47 6.46
CA GLY A 55 -12.36 4.71 7.07
C GLY A 55 -13.21 4.49 8.33
N GLN A 56 -13.77 3.28 8.53
CA GLN A 56 -14.44 2.89 9.77
C GLN A 56 -13.50 2.41 10.90
N GLU A 57 -12.21 2.21 10.63
CA GLU A 57 -11.17 1.82 11.59
C GLU A 57 -10.02 2.85 11.51
N PRO A 58 -10.26 4.15 11.84
CA PRO A 58 -9.40 5.24 11.43
C PRO A 58 -8.08 5.35 12.24
N ASP A 59 -7.90 4.50 13.25
CA ASP A 59 -6.69 4.40 14.05
C ASP A 59 -5.78 3.24 13.60
N GLU A 60 -6.16 2.48 12.57
CA GLU A 60 -5.44 1.30 12.09
C GLU A 60 -5.19 1.37 10.57
N VAL A 61 -3.97 1.02 10.15
CA VAL A 61 -3.59 0.86 8.75
C VAL A 61 -2.99 -0.52 8.49
N LEU A 62 -3.03 -0.95 7.23
CA LEU A 62 -2.45 -2.21 6.76
C LEU A 62 -1.27 -1.94 5.82
N GLY A 63 -0.23 -2.77 5.91
CA GLY A 63 0.83 -2.85 4.90
C GLY A 63 0.91 -4.27 4.36
N THR A 64 0.70 -4.43 3.05
CA THR A 64 0.45 -5.74 2.45
C THR A 64 1.33 -5.97 1.23
N LEU A 65 1.71 -7.22 1.01
CA LEU A 65 2.22 -7.71 -0.27
C LEU A 65 1.21 -8.65 -0.88
N HIS A 66 0.91 -8.49 -2.17
CA HIS A 66 0.25 -9.52 -2.97
C HIS A 66 1.26 -10.14 -3.93
N TYR A 67 1.30 -11.46 -3.99
CA TYR A 67 2.28 -12.22 -4.78
C TYR A 67 1.77 -13.63 -5.09
N GLY A 68 2.66 -14.52 -5.54
CA GLY A 68 2.35 -15.92 -5.78
C GLY A 68 1.96 -16.12 -7.24
N ASP A 69 0.68 -16.32 -7.50
CA ASP A 69 0.17 -16.62 -8.83
C ASP A 69 -0.89 -15.59 -9.27
N VAL A 70 -1.36 -15.74 -10.50
CA VAL A 70 -2.52 -15.00 -11.00
C VAL A 70 -3.76 -15.32 -10.17
N TRP A 71 -4.66 -14.35 -10.01
CA TRP A 71 -5.96 -14.57 -9.37
C TRP A 71 -6.68 -15.78 -9.99
N PRO A 72 -7.35 -16.64 -9.21
CA PRO A 72 -7.60 -16.54 -7.76
C PRO A 72 -6.56 -17.26 -6.88
N ARG A 73 -5.42 -17.67 -7.45
CA ARG A 73 -4.38 -18.45 -6.74
C ARG A 73 -3.30 -17.57 -6.11
N ASN A 74 -3.49 -16.25 -6.10
CA ASN A 74 -2.58 -15.33 -5.44
C ASN A 74 -2.49 -15.60 -3.93
N ALA A 75 -1.33 -15.30 -3.37
CA ALA A 75 -1.12 -15.20 -1.94
C ALA A 75 -1.00 -13.74 -1.53
N TYR A 76 -1.14 -13.47 -0.25
CA TYR A 76 -0.80 -12.18 0.34
C TYR A 76 -0.29 -12.37 1.76
N SER A 77 0.54 -11.45 2.20
CA SER A 77 0.96 -11.34 3.60
C SER A 77 1.13 -9.89 3.97
N GLY A 78 0.84 -9.57 5.22
CA GLY A 78 0.89 -8.21 5.74
C GLY A 78 0.60 -8.20 7.23
N ASP A 79 0.81 -7.05 7.83
CA ASP A 79 0.52 -6.75 9.22
C ASP A 79 -0.17 -5.40 9.33
N LYS A 80 -0.72 -5.14 10.51
CA LYS A 80 -1.44 -3.93 10.85
C LYS A 80 -0.61 -3.05 11.75
N TYR A 81 -0.77 -1.75 11.61
CA TYR A 81 -0.29 -0.79 12.58
C TYR A 81 -1.46 0.00 13.16
N LYS A 82 -1.60 -0.06 14.48
CA LYS A 82 -2.62 0.69 15.23
C LYS A 82 -1.96 1.80 16.03
N LEU A 83 -2.46 3.03 15.86
CA LEU A 83 -2.04 4.17 16.65
C LEU A 83 -2.37 3.93 18.13
N PRO A 84 -1.50 4.34 19.06
CA PRO A 84 -1.78 4.22 20.49
C PRO A 84 -2.91 5.16 20.93
N ASN A 85 -3.08 6.30 20.25
CA ASN A 85 -4.10 7.31 20.52
C ASN A 85 -4.45 8.06 19.22
N GLY A 86 -5.69 8.53 19.12
CA GLY A 86 -6.17 9.35 17.99
C GLY A 86 -6.39 8.54 16.73
N SER A 87 -6.41 9.22 15.59
CA SER A 87 -6.65 8.65 14.27
C SER A 87 -5.71 9.21 13.20
N PHE A 88 -5.55 8.50 12.09
CA PHE A 88 -4.81 8.97 10.92
C PHE A 88 -5.50 10.13 10.17
N ALA A 89 -6.67 10.56 10.64
CA ALA A 89 -7.37 11.74 10.15
C ALA A 89 -7.09 13.01 10.98
N ASP A 90 -6.46 12.86 12.15
CA ASP A 90 -6.21 13.97 13.06
C ASP A 90 -5.03 14.83 12.57
N ASP A 91 -3.93 14.19 12.12
CA ASP A 91 -2.72 14.86 11.63
C ASP A 91 -2.10 14.12 10.42
N PHE A 92 -1.10 14.73 9.81
CA PHE A 92 -0.29 14.11 8.78
C PHE A 92 0.70 13.12 9.38
N HIS A 93 0.69 11.90 8.85
CA HIS A 93 1.64 10.85 9.16
C HIS A 93 2.50 10.53 7.94
N THR A 94 3.71 10.01 8.16
CA THR A 94 4.59 9.55 7.08
C THR A 94 4.52 8.03 6.96
N PHE A 95 3.89 7.57 5.89
CA PHE A 95 3.80 6.17 5.50
C PHE A 95 5.01 5.83 4.63
N SER A 96 5.80 4.83 5.04
CA SER A 96 7.05 4.52 4.35
C SER A 96 7.21 3.04 4.06
N VAL A 97 7.83 2.73 2.92
CA VAL A 97 8.48 1.44 2.69
C VAL A 97 9.97 1.65 2.45
N VAL A 98 10.79 0.77 3.02
CA VAL A 98 12.19 0.58 2.63
C VAL A 98 12.27 -0.78 1.94
N TRP A 99 12.45 -0.73 0.62
CA TRP A 99 12.48 -1.89 -0.26
C TRP A 99 13.89 -2.13 -0.75
N LYS A 100 14.43 -3.29 -0.43
CA LYS A 100 15.72 -3.77 -0.92
C LYS A 100 15.57 -5.18 -1.50
N GLU A 101 16.61 -5.67 -2.14
CA GLU A 101 16.63 -7.04 -2.63
C GLU A 101 16.32 -8.03 -1.50
N GLY A 102 15.25 -8.82 -1.66
CA GLY A 102 14.83 -9.85 -0.71
C GLY A 102 14.27 -9.37 0.63
N GLN A 103 14.05 -8.06 0.84
CA GLN A 103 13.38 -7.56 2.04
C GLN A 103 12.61 -6.26 1.80
N ILE A 104 11.42 -6.15 2.39
CA ILE A 104 10.64 -4.91 2.44
C ILE A 104 10.27 -4.62 3.90
N ASP A 105 10.53 -3.40 4.35
CA ASP A 105 10.20 -2.91 5.69
C ASP A 105 9.14 -1.81 5.58
N TRP A 106 8.11 -1.84 6.43
CA TRP A 106 7.09 -0.78 6.54
C TRP A 106 7.28 0.03 7.79
N LEU A 107 7.10 1.34 7.67
CA LEU A 107 7.26 2.28 8.77
C LEU A 107 6.12 3.30 8.78
N ILE A 108 5.71 3.68 9.98
CA ILE A 108 4.85 4.84 10.26
C ILE A 108 5.66 5.82 11.09
N ASP A 109 5.79 7.06 10.61
CA ASP A 109 6.54 8.13 11.27
C ASP A 109 7.98 7.72 11.64
N GLY A 110 8.63 6.98 10.74
CA GLY A 110 9.98 6.46 10.91
C GLY A 110 10.10 5.26 11.87
N LYS A 111 8.99 4.79 12.45
CA LYS A 111 8.97 3.59 13.31
C LYS A 111 8.57 2.38 12.49
N LYS A 112 9.48 1.42 12.36
CA LYS A 112 9.21 0.15 11.70
C LYS A 112 8.23 -0.69 12.50
N TYR A 113 7.22 -1.23 11.82
CA TYR A 113 6.26 -2.17 12.43
C TYR A 113 6.22 -3.53 11.74
N GLN A 114 6.71 -3.61 10.49
CA GLN A 114 6.67 -4.85 9.71
C GLN A 114 7.93 -4.99 8.87
N THR A 115 8.41 -6.23 8.76
CA THR A 115 9.46 -6.66 7.83
C THR A 115 8.95 -7.91 7.13
N GLN A 116 9.02 -7.94 5.81
CA GLN A 116 8.79 -9.14 5.01
C GLN A 116 10.09 -9.55 4.32
N THR A 117 10.39 -10.84 4.34
CA THR A 117 11.55 -11.48 3.70
C THR A 117 11.19 -12.82 3.03
N LYS A 118 9.90 -13.14 2.98
CA LYS A 118 9.38 -14.41 2.48
C LYS A 118 8.17 -14.15 1.60
N TRP A 119 8.33 -14.38 0.32
CA TRP A 119 7.28 -14.35 -0.71
C TRP A 119 7.73 -15.23 -1.87
N SER A 120 6.89 -15.38 -2.88
CA SER A 120 7.20 -16.14 -4.09
C SER A 120 6.45 -15.61 -5.31
N SER A 121 6.86 -16.03 -6.50
CA SER A 121 6.08 -15.89 -7.73
C SER A 121 6.09 -17.23 -8.46
N THR A 122 4.99 -17.58 -9.13
CA THR A 122 4.97 -18.73 -10.07
C THR A 122 5.74 -18.43 -11.36
N GLY A 123 6.00 -17.16 -11.66
CA GLY A 123 6.70 -16.72 -12.86
C GLY A 123 8.21 -16.51 -12.69
N GLY A 124 8.77 -16.64 -11.49
CA GLY A 124 10.20 -16.42 -11.25
C GLY A 124 10.68 -16.83 -9.86
N GLU A 125 11.99 -17.04 -9.72
CA GLU A 125 12.64 -17.37 -8.45
C GLU A 125 12.73 -16.15 -7.53
N PHE A 126 12.82 -16.38 -6.22
CA PHE A 126 13.03 -15.31 -5.24
C PHE A 126 14.27 -14.47 -5.62
N PRO A 127 14.20 -13.12 -5.60
CA PRO A 127 13.19 -12.28 -4.95
C PRO A 127 12.01 -11.84 -5.83
N ALA A 128 11.71 -12.51 -6.94
CA ALA A 128 10.49 -12.27 -7.69
C ALA A 128 9.23 -12.37 -6.80
N PRO A 129 8.22 -11.50 -6.96
CA PRO A 129 8.12 -10.52 -8.05
C PRO A 129 8.64 -9.12 -7.73
N PHE A 130 9.17 -8.90 -6.52
CA PHE A 130 9.59 -7.58 -6.02
C PHE A 130 11.04 -7.25 -6.41
N ASP A 131 11.43 -7.62 -7.62
CA ASP A 131 12.73 -7.39 -8.24
C ASP A 131 12.62 -6.68 -9.60
N GLN A 132 11.43 -6.15 -9.90
CA GLN A 132 11.12 -5.35 -11.09
C GLN A 132 10.88 -3.88 -10.72
N GLU A 133 10.70 -3.02 -11.72
CA GLU A 133 10.29 -1.63 -11.48
C GLU A 133 8.79 -1.55 -11.16
N PHE A 134 8.46 -0.78 -10.14
CA PHE A 134 7.11 -0.52 -9.67
C PHE A 134 6.80 0.98 -9.75
N HIS A 135 5.54 1.30 -10.02
CA HIS A 135 5.02 2.65 -10.05
C HIS A 135 4.03 2.88 -8.90
N LEU A 136 4.01 4.10 -8.36
CA LEU A 136 3.12 4.51 -7.28
C LEU A 136 1.70 4.80 -7.76
N LEU A 137 0.74 4.43 -6.91
CA LEU A 137 -0.68 4.72 -6.99
C LEU A 137 -1.17 5.34 -5.67
N LEU A 138 -2.02 6.36 -5.78
CA LEU A 138 -2.70 6.99 -4.65
C LEU A 138 -4.19 7.10 -4.98
N ASN A 139 -5.08 6.58 -4.13
CA ASN A 139 -6.52 6.72 -4.33
C ASN A 139 -7.30 6.74 -3.01
N VAL A 140 -8.55 7.20 -3.13
CA VAL A 140 -9.60 7.00 -2.15
C VAL A 140 -10.75 6.31 -2.90
N ALA A 141 -10.94 5.02 -2.65
CA ALA A 141 -12.08 4.27 -3.13
C ALA A 141 -13.28 4.45 -2.19
N VAL A 142 -14.48 4.23 -2.73
CA VAL A 142 -15.75 4.35 -2.02
C VAL A 142 -16.52 3.06 -2.26
N GLY A 143 -16.72 2.28 -1.20
CA GLY A 143 -17.30 0.94 -1.25
C GLY A 143 -16.27 -0.16 -1.51
N GLY A 144 -16.75 -1.29 -2.02
CA GLY A 144 -15.95 -2.47 -2.36
C GLY A 144 -16.23 -3.66 -1.44
N ASN A 145 -15.93 -4.87 -1.91
CA ASN A 145 -16.17 -6.11 -1.17
C ASN A 145 -15.40 -6.17 0.15
N PHE A 146 -14.28 -5.44 0.24
CA PHE A 146 -13.44 -5.41 1.43
C PHE A 146 -14.07 -4.61 2.59
N LEU A 147 -14.72 -3.49 2.30
CA LEU A 147 -15.25 -2.57 3.32
C LEU A 147 -16.77 -2.58 3.46
N GLY A 148 -17.49 -3.01 2.43
CA GLY A 148 -18.91 -2.71 2.27
C GLY A 148 -19.16 -1.27 1.81
N PRO A 149 -20.42 -0.91 1.52
CA PRO A 149 -20.78 0.41 1.01
C PRO A 149 -20.71 1.50 2.09
N PRO A 150 -20.69 2.79 1.70
CA PRO A 150 -21.03 3.90 2.58
C PRO A 150 -22.43 3.77 3.19
N ASN A 151 -22.67 4.48 4.29
CA ASN A 151 -23.99 4.63 4.90
C ASN A 151 -24.34 6.11 5.12
N ASP A 152 -25.51 6.38 5.68
CA ASP A 152 -26.01 7.75 5.92
C ASP A 152 -25.10 8.59 6.83
N SER A 153 -24.23 7.95 7.61
CA SER A 153 -23.26 8.61 8.49
C SER A 153 -21.90 8.83 7.82
N THR A 154 -21.68 8.37 6.58
CA THR A 154 -20.41 8.55 5.89
C THR A 154 -20.23 10.02 5.46
N PRO A 155 -19.20 10.72 5.97
CA PRO A 155 -18.99 12.12 5.64
C PRO A 155 -18.48 12.28 4.20
N PHE A 156 -19.15 13.17 3.45
CA PHE A 156 -18.67 13.63 2.14
C PHE A 156 -18.52 15.15 2.12
N PRO A 157 -17.49 15.69 1.44
CA PRO A 157 -16.47 14.95 0.67
C PRO A 157 -15.38 14.30 1.55
N ALA A 158 -14.99 13.07 1.22
CA ALA A 158 -13.82 12.39 1.79
C ALA A 158 -12.55 12.80 1.03
N LYS A 159 -11.54 13.32 1.75
CA LYS A 159 -10.29 13.83 1.16
C LYS A 159 -9.07 13.19 1.81
N MET A 160 -8.24 12.54 1.00
CA MET A 160 -6.85 12.25 1.37
C MET A 160 -5.99 13.45 1.01
N LEU A 161 -5.35 14.06 2.00
CA LEU A 161 -4.44 15.18 1.81
C LEU A 161 -3.01 14.64 1.77
N VAL A 162 -2.28 14.94 0.70
CA VAL A 162 -0.89 14.51 0.53
C VAL A 162 -0.01 15.74 0.52
N ASP A 163 0.92 15.83 1.47
CA ASP A 163 1.89 16.91 1.58
C ASP A 163 3.05 16.67 0.60
N TYR A 164 3.65 15.47 0.67
CA TYR A 164 4.69 15.07 -0.28
C TYR A 164 4.71 13.58 -0.55
N VAL A 165 5.35 13.25 -1.67
CA VAL A 165 5.88 11.93 -2.01
C VAL A 165 7.38 12.12 -2.24
N ARG A 166 8.22 11.32 -1.57
CA ARG A 166 9.69 11.33 -1.75
C ARG A 166 10.19 9.92 -1.98
N VAL A 167 11.10 9.79 -2.93
CA VAL A 167 11.79 8.53 -3.24
C VAL A 167 13.29 8.73 -3.09
N TYR A 168 13.96 7.79 -2.43
CA TYR A 168 15.40 7.81 -2.16
C TYR A 168 16.01 6.49 -2.65
N GLN A 169 17.17 6.56 -3.31
CA GLN A 169 17.93 5.42 -3.81
C GLN A 169 19.41 5.58 -3.46
#